data_AF-A0A067PEE8-F1
#
_entry.id   AF-A0A067PEE8-F1
#
_cell.length_a   1.000
_cell.length_b   1.000
_cell.length_c   1.000
_cell.angle_alpha   90.00
_cell.angle_beta   90.00
_cell.angle_gamma   90.00
#
_symmetry.space_group_name_H-M   'P 1'
#
loop_
_entity.id
_entity.type
_entity.pdbx_description
1 polymer ?
#
loop_
_entity_poly.entity_id
_entity_poly.type
_entity_poly.pdbx_seq_one_letter_code
_entity_poly.pdbx_strand_id
1 'polypeptide(L)'
;MSAIQDVARVVDVEDETTSEAGHREVIDIMALRASCPQFRILVIGKANAGKTTILHKVCNATPETKPIVYDHRGKKLRKSWFKKPTSQRGEHNIEYQITFPGSHFIFHDSRGFESGSVEEMEIVRNFLKERSDHGS
;
A
#
# COMPACT_ATOMS: atom_id res chain seq x y z
N MET A 1 -3.96 -0.68 28.82
CA MET A 1 -2.81 -1.06 27.97
C MET A 1 -3.26 -2.26 27.16
N SER A 2 -3.38 -2.15 25.85
CA SER A 2 -3.66 -3.30 24.98
C SER A 2 -2.70 -3.23 23.81
N ALA A 3 -1.84 -4.24 23.71
CA ALA A 3 -0.83 -4.39 22.69
C ALA A 3 -1.51 -4.55 21.32
N ILE A 4 -1.04 -3.78 20.35
CA ILE A 4 -1.35 -3.98 18.94
C ILE A 4 -0.55 -5.21 18.52
N GLN A 5 -1.24 -6.29 18.16
CA GLN A 5 -0.59 -7.50 17.66
C GLN A 5 -0.22 -7.28 16.20
N ASP A 6 1.07 -7.15 15.93
CA ASP A 6 1.64 -7.06 14.58
C ASP A 6 1.27 -8.32 13.78
N VAL A 7 0.59 -8.15 12.64
CA VAL A 7 0.33 -9.23 11.69
C VAL A 7 1.23 -9.03 10.48
N ALA A 8 2.51 -9.33 10.64
CA ALA A 8 3.38 -9.65 9.51
C ALA A 8 3.17 -11.13 9.18
N ARG A 9 2.29 -11.45 8.22
CA ARG A 9 2.26 -12.79 7.63
C ARG A 9 3.40 -12.91 6.62
N VAL A 10 4.50 -13.51 7.07
CA VAL A 10 5.53 -14.05 6.18
C VAL A 10 4.92 -15.27 5.49
N VAL A 11 4.89 -15.26 4.17
CA VAL A 11 4.48 -16.43 3.38
C VAL A 11 5.77 -17.09 2.92
N ASP A 12 6.21 -18.09 3.68
CA ASP A 12 7.32 -18.95 3.23
C ASP A 12 6.80 -19.82 2.09
N VAL A 13 7.49 -19.73 0.95
CA VAL A 13 7.24 -20.58 -0.23
C VAL A 13 8.28 -21.70 -0.17
N GLU A 14 7.88 -22.88 0.26
CA GLU A 14 8.67 -24.10 0.03
C GLU A 14 7.79 -25.23 -0.52
N ASP A 15 8.44 -25.95 -1.45
CA ASP A 15 7.93 -26.90 -2.44
C ASP A 15 7.59 -28.28 -1.83
N GLU A 16 6.80 -29.07 -2.56
CA GLU A 16 6.14 -30.32 -2.17
C GLU A 16 7.03 -31.40 -1.50
N THR A 17 6.49 -32.13 -0.51
CA THR A 17 6.07 -33.55 -0.69
C THR A 17 5.54 -34.23 0.61
N THR A 18 4.53 -35.09 0.39
CA THR A 18 4.06 -36.26 1.19
C THR A 18 3.35 -36.09 2.55
N SER A 19 2.01 -36.29 2.48
CA SER A 19 1.17 -37.19 3.30
C SER A 19 1.30 -37.18 4.83
N GLU A 20 0.35 -36.54 5.52
CA GLU A 20 -0.60 -37.22 6.43
C GLU A 20 -1.74 -36.27 6.84
N ALA A 21 -2.85 -36.86 7.29
CA ALA A 21 -4.14 -36.22 7.54
C ALA A 21 -4.06 -35.05 8.54
N GLY A 22 -4.11 -33.82 8.02
CA GLY A 22 -4.35 -32.61 8.78
C GLY A 22 -5.38 -31.78 8.04
N HIS A 23 -6.38 -31.26 8.74
CA HIS A 23 -7.34 -30.30 8.20
C HIS A 23 -6.56 -29.10 7.60
N ARG A 24 -6.29 -29.15 6.29
CA ARG A 24 -5.88 -27.97 5.55
C ARG A 24 -7.11 -27.07 5.51
N GLU A 25 -7.09 -26.03 6.35
CA GLU A 25 -7.99 -24.89 6.20
C GLU A 25 -7.79 -24.38 4.77
N VAL A 26 -8.69 -24.78 3.88
CA VAL A 26 -8.66 -24.34 2.49
C VAL A 26 -9.04 -22.88 2.56
N ILE A 27 -8.04 -21.99 2.49
CA ILE A 27 -8.29 -20.56 2.43
C ILE A 27 -9.11 -20.33 1.16
N ASP A 28 -10.40 -20.04 1.32
CA ASP A 28 -11.24 -19.65 0.22
C ASP A 28 -10.80 -18.24 -0.24
N ILE A 29 -9.94 -18.23 -1.25
CA ILE A 29 -9.39 -17.02 -1.85
C ILE A 29 -10.51 -16.10 -2.35
N MET A 30 -11.63 -16.66 -2.79
CA MET A 30 -12.77 -15.89 -3.28
C MET A 30 -13.54 -15.25 -2.13
N ALA A 31 -13.79 -15.99 -1.05
CA ALA A 31 -14.38 -15.43 0.16
C ALA A 31 -13.47 -14.37 0.80
N LEU A 32 -12.15 -14.59 0.82
CA LEU A 32 -11.18 -13.62 1.32
C LEU A 32 -11.20 -12.33 0.49
N ARG A 33 -11.21 -12.44 -0.83
CA ARG A 33 -11.35 -11.29 -1.74
C ARG A 33 -12.68 -10.56 -1.56
N ALA A 34 -13.77 -11.29 -1.34
CA ALA A 34 -15.08 -10.71 -1.08
C ALA A 34 -15.13 -9.97 0.26
N SER A 35 -14.47 -10.50 1.30
CA SER A 35 -14.41 -9.87 2.63
C SER A 35 -13.58 -8.57 2.65
N CYS A 36 -12.66 -8.41 1.69
CA CYS A 36 -11.74 -7.28 1.60
C CYS A 36 -11.81 -6.65 0.20
N PRO A 37 -12.92 -5.95 -0.13
CA PRO A 37 -13.15 -5.43 -1.48
C PRO A 37 -12.10 -4.39 -1.92
N GLN A 38 -11.45 -3.74 -0.96
CA GLN A 38 -10.30 -2.86 -1.15
C GLN A 38 -9.24 -3.11 -0.08
N PHE A 39 -8.03 -3.47 -0.51
CA PHE A 39 -6.89 -3.66 0.38
C PHE A 39 -5.98 -2.43 0.32
N ARG A 40 -5.79 -1.74 1.44
CA ARG A 40 -5.00 -0.51 1.54
C ARG A 40 -3.57 -0.81 1.97
N ILE A 41 -2.59 -0.30 1.24
CA ILE A 41 -1.16 -0.50 1.46
C ILE A 41 -0.53 0.87 1.67
N LEU A 42 0.15 1.07 2.80
CA LEU A 42 0.96 2.25 3.05
C LEU A 42 2.44 1.92 2.80
N VAL A 43 3.10 2.68 1.91
CA VAL A 43 4.52 2.54 1.59
C VAL A 43 5.31 3.62 2.34
N ILE A 44 6.18 3.19 3.26
CA ILE A 44 7.02 4.05 4.09
C ILE A 44 8.51 3.74 3.90
N GLY A 45 9.38 4.71 4.20
CA GLY A 45 10.83 4.55 4.08
C GLY A 45 11.55 5.86 3.76
N LYS A 46 12.87 5.85 3.94
CA LYS A 46 13.74 7.05 3.80
C LYS A 46 13.52 7.79 2.47
N ALA A 47 13.86 9.07 2.47
CA ALA A 47 13.96 9.83 1.23
C ALA A 47 14.85 9.11 0.22
N ASN A 48 14.42 9.07 -1.04
CA ASN A 48 15.11 8.44 -2.16
C ASN A 48 15.36 6.93 -2.03
N ALA A 49 14.70 6.23 -1.10
CA ALA A 49 14.78 4.76 -1.00
C ALA A 49 14.12 4.01 -2.18
N GLY A 50 13.49 4.73 -3.12
CA GLY A 50 12.85 4.13 -4.29
C GLY A 50 11.41 3.66 -4.07
N LYS A 51 10.71 4.13 -3.03
CA LYS A 51 9.31 3.77 -2.72
C LYS A 51 8.38 3.84 -3.93
N THR A 52 8.34 5.00 -4.57
CA THR A 52 7.52 5.26 -5.76
C THR A 52 7.97 4.38 -6.94
N THR A 53 9.28 4.15 -7.10
CA THR A 53 9.83 3.25 -8.13
C THR A 53 9.40 1.80 -7.92
N ILE A 54 9.42 1.31 -6.68
CA ILE A 54 8.95 -0.04 -6.32
C ILE A 54 7.44 -0.13 -6.58
N LEU A 55 6.66 0.85 -6.13
CA LEU A 55 5.21 0.91 -6.37
C LEU A 55 4.90 0.82 -7.88
N HIS A 56 5.62 1.58 -8.71
CA HIS A 56 5.47 1.52 -10.16
C HIS A 56 5.79 0.14 -10.75
N LYS A 57 6.84 -0.52 -10.27
CA LYS A 57 7.28 -1.83 -10.77
C LYS A 57 6.36 -2.97 -10.32
N VAL A 58 5.97 -2.98 -9.03
CA VAL A 58 5.19 -4.07 -8.41
C VAL A 58 3.75 -4.10 -8.93
N CYS A 59 3.19 -2.95 -9.32
CA CYS A 59 1.81 -2.88 -9.79
C CYS A 59 1.59 -3.38 -11.23
N ASN A 60 2.55 -4.09 -11.82
CA ASN A 60 2.49 -4.64 -13.19
C ASN A 60 1.97 -3.62 -14.22
N ALA A 61 2.35 -2.35 -14.05
CA ALA A 61 1.99 -1.30 -14.97
C ALA A 61 2.68 -1.59 -16.31
N THR A 62 1.96 -2.17 -17.26
CA THR A 62 2.40 -2.13 -18.65
C THR A 62 2.54 -0.65 -19.05
N PRO A 63 3.33 -0.30 -20.08
CA PRO A 63 3.43 1.08 -20.55
C PRO A 63 2.06 1.75 -20.82
N GLU A 64 1.02 0.96 -21.11
CA GLU A 64 -0.36 1.39 -21.33
C GLU A 64 -1.18 1.55 -20.04
N THR A 65 -0.86 0.81 -18.98
CA THR A 65 -1.63 0.78 -17.73
C THR A 65 -1.20 1.93 -16.82
N LYS A 66 -1.95 3.04 -16.90
CA LYS A 66 -1.68 4.23 -16.08
C LYS A 66 -2.37 4.11 -14.71
N PRO A 67 -1.68 4.45 -13.63
CA PRO A 67 -2.31 4.52 -12.31
C PRO A 67 -3.37 5.63 -12.29
N ILE A 68 -4.38 5.44 -11.45
CA ILE A 68 -5.45 6.38 -11.16
C ILE A 68 -5.20 6.91 -9.74
N VAL A 69 -5.09 8.23 -9.59
CA VAL A 69 -5.05 8.87 -8.27
C VAL A 69 -6.37 9.52 -7.97
N TYR A 70 -6.83 9.30 -6.74
CA TYR A 70 -7.87 10.08 -6.10
C TYR A 70 -7.26 10.87 -4.93
N ASP A 71 -7.76 12.08 -4.70
CA ASP A 71 -7.45 12.79 -3.46
C ASP A 71 -8.17 12.16 -2.25
N HIS A 72 -7.99 12.77 -1.08
CA HIS A 72 -8.61 12.36 0.17
C HIS A 72 -10.15 12.44 0.16
N ARG A 73 -10.73 13.17 -0.81
CA ARG A 73 -12.19 13.32 -0.99
C ARG A 73 -12.74 12.38 -2.06
N GLY A 74 -11.90 11.50 -2.62
CA GLY A 74 -12.30 10.60 -3.70
C GLY A 74 -12.41 11.27 -5.07
N LYS A 75 -11.88 12.49 -5.25
CA LYS A 75 -11.86 13.17 -6.54
C LYS A 75 -10.64 12.74 -7.34
N LYS A 76 -10.88 12.27 -8.57
CA LYS A 76 -9.83 11.86 -9.50
C LYS A 76 -8.93 13.04 -9.88
N LEU A 77 -7.62 12.88 -9.69
CA LEU A 77 -6.63 13.88 -10.09
C LEU A 77 -6.30 13.81 -11.59
N ARG A 78 -5.89 14.94 -12.18
CA ARG A 78 -5.52 15.01 -13.60
C ARG A 78 -4.18 14.30 -13.87
N LYS A 79 -4.00 13.81 -15.11
CA LYS A 79 -2.86 12.99 -15.57
C LYS A 79 -1.46 13.56 -15.28
N SER A 80 -1.32 14.85 -15.00
CA SER A 80 -0.02 15.50 -14.76
C SER A 80 0.61 15.19 -13.41
N TRP A 81 -0.09 14.50 -12.49
CA TRP A 81 0.46 14.14 -11.18
C TRP A 81 1.49 13.01 -11.26
N PHE A 82 1.25 12.05 -12.16
CA PHE A 82 2.13 10.90 -12.37
C PHE A 82 3.22 11.21 -13.40
N LYS A 83 3.98 12.29 -13.19
CA LYS A 83 5.24 12.45 -13.92
C LYS A 83 6.17 11.30 -13.52
N LYS A 84 7.00 10.83 -14.45
CA LYS A 84 8.08 9.85 -14.17
C LYS A 84 8.81 10.28 -12.89
N PRO A 85 9.30 9.36 -12.05
CA PRO A 85 10.08 9.73 -10.86
C PRO A 85 11.20 10.67 -11.31
N THR A 86 11.05 11.96 -11.00
CA THR A 86 12.07 12.96 -11.26
C THR A 86 13.00 12.99 -10.06
N SER A 87 14.24 13.41 -10.25
CA SER A 87 15.18 13.64 -9.14
C SER A 87 14.72 14.75 -8.19
N GLN A 88 13.63 15.47 -8.51
CA GLN A 88 12.98 16.44 -7.65
C GLN A 88 12.01 15.70 -6.71
N ARG A 89 12.08 16.06 -5.42
CA ARG A 89 11.14 15.68 -4.36
C ARG A 89 9.72 15.77 -4.94
N GLY A 90 9.11 14.64 -5.27
CA GLY A 90 7.77 14.61 -5.80
C GLY A 90 6.81 15.21 -4.78
N GLU A 91 5.70 15.75 -5.25
CA GLU A 91 4.60 16.16 -4.38
C GLU A 91 3.93 14.86 -3.88
N HIS A 92 4.58 14.18 -2.92
CA HIS A 92 4.08 12.93 -2.34
C HIS A 92 3.12 13.29 -1.21
N ASN A 93 1.84 13.05 -1.43
CA ASN A 93 0.81 13.23 -0.42
C ASN A 93 0.28 11.86 0.01
N ILE A 94 0.52 11.51 1.27
CA ILE A 94 0.11 10.23 1.87
C ILE A 94 -1.40 10.02 1.81
N GLU A 95 -2.19 11.10 1.77
CA GLU A 95 -3.65 11.05 1.69
C GLU A 95 -4.17 10.63 0.31
N TYR A 96 -3.32 10.66 -0.71
CA TYR A 96 -3.72 10.28 -2.05
C TYR A 96 -3.84 8.77 -2.17
N GLN A 97 -4.87 8.36 -2.89
CA GLN A 97 -5.20 6.97 -3.14
C GLN A 97 -4.76 6.62 -4.55
N ILE A 98 -3.70 5.82 -4.65
CA ILE A 98 -3.19 5.33 -5.93
C ILE A 98 -3.77 3.94 -6.16
N THR A 99 -4.48 3.74 -7.26
CA THR A 99 -4.98 2.43 -7.68
C THR A 99 -4.75 2.21 -9.16
N PHE A 100 -4.98 1.00 -9.64
CA PHE A 100 -4.81 0.61 -11.03
C PHE A 100 -6.12 0.00 -11.55
N PRO A 101 -6.44 0.18 -12.84
CA PRO A 101 -7.63 -0.45 -13.42
C PRO A 101 -7.68 -1.96 -13.12
N GLY A 102 -8.80 -2.45 -12.59
CA GLY A 102 -8.98 -3.86 -12.23
C GLY A 102 -8.26 -4.32 -10.96
N SER A 103 -7.61 -3.42 -10.22
CA SER A 103 -6.94 -3.74 -8.95
C SER A 103 -7.87 -3.50 -7.76
N HIS A 104 -7.80 -4.39 -6.76
CA HIS A 104 -8.40 -4.19 -5.44
C HIS A 104 -7.45 -3.46 -4.47
N PHE A 105 -6.25 -3.10 -4.91
CA PHE A 105 -5.26 -2.44 -4.07
C PHE A 105 -5.36 -0.92 -4.17
N ILE A 106 -5.26 -0.28 -3.01
CA ILE A 106 -5.10 1.17 -2.86
C ILE A 106 -3.77 1.42 -2.17
N PHE A 107 -2.86 2.11 -2.85
CA PHE A 107 -1.56 2.47 -2.32
C PHE A 107 -1.56 3.91 -1.83
N HIS A 108 -0.93 4.10 -0.68
CA HIS A 108 -0.59 5.38 -0.08
C HIS A 108 0.94 5.45 -0.05
N ASP A 109 1.55 6.46 -0.69
CA ASP A 109 3.01 6.64 -0.73
C ASP A 109 3.39 7.78 0.21
N SER A 110 4.11 7.48 1.30
CA SER A 110 4.53 8.50 2.24
C SER A 110 5.66 9.34 1.66
N ARG A 111 5.80 10.57 2.17
CA ARG A 111 7.02 11.34 1.97
C ARG A 111 8.20 10.61 2.62
N GLY A 112 9.40 10.88 2.11
CA GLY A 112 10.61 10.21 2.57
C GLY A 112 11.09 10.72 3.92
N PHE A 113 11.42 9.81 4.84
CA PHE A 113 12.01 10.17 6.13
C PHE A 113 13.43 10.70 5.92
N GLU A 114 13.66 11.94 6.34
CA GLU A 114 14.98 12.58 6.39
C GLU A 114 15.53 12.49 7.82
N SER A 115 16.85 12.31 7.95
CA SER A 115 17.49 12.18 9.26
C SER A 115 17.29 13.45 10.09
N GLY A 116 16.67 13.31 11.27
CA GLY A 116 16.40 14.42 12.20
C GLY A 116 15.03 15.08 12.05
N SER A 117 14.21 14.69 11.07
CA SER A 117 12.84 15.20 10.92
C SER A 117 11.82 14.28 11.60
N VAL A 118 11.09 14.82 12.59
CA VAL A 118 9.97 14.13 13.26
C VAL A 118 8.64 14.32 12.55
N GLU A 119 8.54 15.36 11.71
CA GLU A 119 7.31 15.77 11.02
C GLU A 119 6.75 14.63 10.14
N GLU A 120 7.61 13.94 9.41
CA GLU A 120 7.22 12.79 8.56
C GLU A 120 6.59 11.66 9.35
N MET A 121 7.12 11.41 10.55
CA MET A 121 6.64 10.35 11.42
C MET A 121 5.31 10.72 12.06
N GLU A 122 5.11 11.99 12.41
CA GLU A 122 3.83 12.47 12.89
C GLU A 122 2.76 12.42 11.80
N ILE A 123 3.08 12.81 10.56
CA ILE A 123 2.17 12.68 9.41
C ILE A 123 1.72 11.23 9.23
N VAL A 124 2.66 10.27 9.23
CA VAL A 124 2.32 8.84 9.09
C VAL A 124 1.51 8.33 10.28
N ARG A 125 1.83 8.73 11.51
CA ARG A 125 1.05 8.33 12.70
C ARG A 125 -0.37 8.86 12.66
N ASN A 126 -0.55 10.13 12.30
CA ASN A 126 -1.85 10.76 12.19
C ASN A 126 -2.68 10.09 11.09
N PHE A 127 -2.08 9.83 9.92
CA PHE A 127 -2.71 9.08 8.84
C PHE A 127 -3.22 7.71 9.30
N LEU A 128 -2.40 6.96 10.05
CA LEU A 128 -2.78 5.64 10.56
C LEU A 128 -3.91 5.74 11.59
N LYS A 129 -3.82 6.69 12.52
CA LYS A 129 -4.82 6.92 13.56
C LYS A 129 -6.18 7.30 12.96
N GLU A 130 -6.20 8.25 12.03
CA GLU A 130 -7.44 8.65 11.35
C GLU A 130 -8.11 7.47 10.64
N ARG A 131 -7.32 6.56 10.05
CA ARG A 131 -7.85 5.40 9.31
C ARG A 131 -8.12 4.17 10.16
N SER A 132 -7.53 4.04 11.35
CA SER A 132 -7.90 3.00 12.32
C SER A 132 -9.28 3.26 12.92
N ASP A 133 -9.64 4.53 13.09
CA ASP A 133 -10.85 4.93 13.80
C ASP A 133 -12.12 4.84 12.92
N HIS A 134 -11.96 4.72 11.59
CA HIS A 134 -13.06 4.54 10.63
C HIS A 134 -13.41 3.05 10.36
N GLY A 135 -12.88 2.13 11.16
CA GLY A 135 -13.16 0.68 11.08
C GLY A 135 -14.30 0.18 11.97
N SER A 136 -15.21 1.06 12.44
CA SER A 136 -16.40 0.69 13.23
C SER A 136 -17.67 0.65 12.38
#